data_AF-A0A174AAT2-F1
#
_entry.id   AF-A0A174AAT2-F1
#
_cell.length_a   1.000
_cell.length_b   1.000
_cell.length_c   1.000
_cell.angle_alpha   90.00
_cell.angle_beta   90.00
_cell.angle_gamma   90.00
#
_symmetry.space_group_name_H-M   'P 1'
#
loop_
_entity.id
_entity.type
_entity.pdbx_description
1 polymer ?
#
loop_
_entity_poly.entity_id
_entity_poly.type
_entity_poly.pdbx_seq_one_letter_code
_entity_poly.pdbx_strand_id
1 'polypeptide(L)'
;MIINNSIRTYAPIAPPYFDGCLFMNATYEMPEELANLFTKGLESLSKHLYEKNIDPTKLFPVSLIFTKDGSFSVTENEATTYGRCMSFLVYSMERIITSNNQHMQLFAFIEELVHYYFQETNETKVKLTTFSVVQKIFPEITFEEVTSWGVNWS
;
A
#
# COMPACT_ATOMS: atom_id res chain seq x y z
N MET A 1 5.03 -13.85 -15.40
CA MET A 1 6.18 -13.38 -14.60
C MET A 1 6.03 -13.94 -13.20
N ILE A 2 7.12 -14.32 -12.55
CA ILE A 2 7.16 -14.89 -11.20
C ILE A 2 8.01 -13.96 -10.35
N ILE A 3 7.51 -13.58 -9.17
CA ILE A 3 8.33 -12.90 -8.17
C ILE A 3 9.25 -13.96 -7.55
N ASN A 4 10.55 -13.73 -7.61
CA ASN A 4 11.52 -14.68 -7.07
C ASN A 4 11.46 -14.63 -5.54
N ASN A 5 11.69 -15.79 -4.91
CA ASN A 5 11.70 -15.94 -3.45
C ASN A 5 10.38 -15.52 -2.77
N SER A 6 9.24 -15.68 -3.46
CA SER A 6 7.94 -15.45 -2.83
C SER A 6 7.71 -16.42 -1.67
N ILE A 7 7.20 -15.89 -0.57
CA ILE A 7 6.89 -16.65 0.65
C ILE A 7 5.39 -16.58 0.96
N ARG A 8 4.93 -17.52 1.79
CA ARG A 8 3.63 -17.41 2.44
C ARG A 8 3.80 -16.59 3.72
N THR A 9 2.89 -15.67 3.96
CA THR A 9 2.86 -14.83 5.16
C THR A 9 1.44 -14.33 5.41
N TYR A 10 1.19 -13.65 6.53
CA TYR A 10 -0.09 -12.99 6.76
C TYR A 10 -0.29 -11.92 5.69
N ALA A 11 -1.49 -11.88 5.13
CA ALA A 11 -1.84 -10.91 4.09
C ALA A 11 -3.03 -10.08 4.56
N PRO A 12 -3.04 -8.77 4.29
CA PRO A 12 -4.22 -7.95 4.55
C PRO A 12 -5.38 -8.44 3.69
N ILE A 13 -6.60 -8.30 4.22
CA ILE A 13 -7.82 -8.66 3.50
C ILE A 13 -8.30 -7.42 2.77
N ALA A 14 -8.25 -7.43 1.44
CA ALA A 14 -8.80 -6.36 0.65
C ALA A 14 -10.35 -6.44 0.64
N PRO A 15 -11.06 -5.33 0.86
CA PRO A 15 -12.51 -5.27 0.65
C PRO A 15 -12.89 -5.64 -0.81
N PRO A 16 -14.12 -6.14 -1.05
CA PRO A 16 -14.60 -6.49 -2.40
C PRO A 16 -14.51 -5.36 -3.43
N TYR A 17 -14.41 -4.11 -2.97
CA TYR A 17 -14.19 -2.95 -3.84
C TYR A 17 -12.88 -3.00 -4.62
N PHE A 18 -11.92 -3.84 -4.21
CA PHE A 18 -10.65 -4.05 -4.89
C PHE A 18 -10.56 -5.37 -5.67
N ASP A 19 -11.68 -6.07 -5.84
CA ASP A 19 -11.70 -7.38 -6.50
C ASP A 19 -11.09 -7.30 -7.92
N GLY A 20 -10.03 -8.09 -8.13
CA GLY A 20 -9.33 -8.18 -9.42
C GLY A 20 -8.39 -7.02 -9.75
N CYS A 21 -8.29 -5.98 -8.91
CA CYS A 21 -7.39 -4.84 -9.17
C CYS A 21 -6.22 -4.71 -8.18
N LEU A 22 -6.26 -5.39 -7.03
CA LEU A 22 -5.20 -5.33 -6.03
C LEU A 22 -4.72 -6.75 -5.69
N PHE A 23 -3.43 -7.01 -5.91
CA PHE A 23 -2.78 -8.28 -5.64
C PHE A 23 -1.68 -8.10 -4.61
N MET A 24 -1.46 -9.09 -3.76
CA MET A 24 -0.49 -9.01 -2.67
C MET A 24 0.52 -10.12 -2.78
N ASN A 25 1.80 -9.76 -2.74
CA ASN A 25 2.91 -10.69 -2.80
C ASN A 25 3.95 -10.32 -1.75
N ALA A 26 4.68 -11.30 -1.26
CA ALA A 26 5.68 -11.09 -0.23
C ALA A 26 6.96 -11.87 -0.55
N THR A 27 8.10 -11.23 -0.39
CA THR A 27 9.43 -11.87 -0.29
C THR A 27 9.99 -11.78 1.14
N TYR A 28 9.29 -11.07 2.02
CA TYR A 28 9.61 -10.91 3.43
C TYR A 28 8.35 -11.02 4.29
N GLU A 29 8.52 -11.47 5.53
CA GLU A 29 7.40 -11.76 6.42
C GLU A 29 6.64 -10.48 6.79
N MET A 30 5.31 -10.55 6.67
CA MET A 30 4.38 -9.58 7.20
C MET A 30 3.79 -10.11 8.52
N PRO A 31 4.01 -9.41 9.64
CA PRO A 31 3.39 -9.75 10.92
C PRO A 31 1.85 -9.68 10.86
N GLU A 32 1.18 -10.56 11.59
CA GLU A 32 -0.29 -10.61 11.65
C GLU A 32 -0.90 -9.28 12.08
N GLU A 33 -0.32 -8.63 13.10
CA GLU A 33 -0.80 -7.34 13.59
C GLU A 33 -0.76 -6.25 12.50
N LEU A 34 0.30 -6.24 11.68
CA LEU A 34 0.41 -5.31 10.55
C LEU A 34 -0.55 -5.65 9.41
N ALA A 35 -0.76 -6.94 9.12
CA ALA A 35 -1.77 -7.36 8.15
C ALA A 35 -3.19 -6.94 8.59
N ASN A 36 -3.52 -7.10 9.88
CA ASN A 36 -4.79 -6.68 10.45
C ASN A 36 -4.95 -5.15 10.45
N LEU A 37 -3.88 -4.42 10.77
CA LEU A 37 -3.85 -2.97 10.71
C LEU A 37 -4.08 -2.45 9.28
N PHE A 38 -3.38 -3.04 8.31
CA PHE A 38 -3.52 -2.65 6.91
C PHE A 38 -4.89 -3.05 6.35
N THR A 39 -5.48 -4.17 6.79
CA THR A 39 -6.88 -4.53 6.46
C THR A 39 -7.85 -3.41 6.80
N LYS A 40 -7.77 -2.84 8.02
CA LYS A 40 -8.59 -1.68 8.42
C LYS A 40 -8.33 -0.47 7.52
N GLY A 41 -7.07 -0.26 7.15
CA GLY A 41 -6.66 0.77 6.19
C GLY A 41 -7.36 0.63 4.84
N LEU A 42 -7.33 -0.57 4.25
CA LEU A 42 -7.98 -0.87 2.98
C LEU A 42 -9.51 -0.68 3.07
N GLU A 43 -10.13 -1.10 4.17
CA GLU A 43 -11.55 -0.83 4.43
C GLU A 43 -11.86 0.67 4.44
N SER A 44 -11.05 1.47 5.15
CA SER A 44 -11.22 2.93 5.20
C SER A 44 -11.00 3.58 3.83
N LEU A 45 -9.94 3.16 3.11
CA LEU A 45 -9.63 3.65 1.77
C LEU A 45 -10.74 3.32 0.78
N SER A 46 -11.28 2.09 0.80
CA SER A 46 -12.37 1.70 -0.10
C SER A 46 -13.59 2.61 0.02
N LYS A 47 -13.98 2.94 1.26
CA LYS A 47 -15.07 3.88 1.53
C LYS A 47 -14.72 5.28 1.00
N HIS A 48 -13.48 5.72 1.18
CA HIS A 48 -13.05 7.03 0.71
C HIS A 48 -13.01 7.14 -0.83
N LEU A 49 -12.55 6.10 -1.52
CA LEU A 49 -12.59 6.03 -2.98
C LEU A 49 -14.03 6.05 -3.49
N TYR A 50 -14.92 5.29 -2.86
CA TYR A 50 -16.35 5.29 -3.17
C TYR A 50 -16.97 6.69 -2.99
N GLU A 51 -16.72 7.36 -1.85
CA GLU A 51 -17.17 8.74 -1.57
C GLU A 51 -16.70 9.74 -2.65
N LYS A 52 -15.55 9.48 -3.29
CA LYS A 52 -14.96 10.32 -4.32
C LYS A 52 -15.31 9.89 -5.75
N ASN A 53 -16.15 8.86 -5.93
CA ASN A 53 -16.47 8.24 -7.22
C ASN A 53 -15.22 7.74 -7.99
N ILE A 54 -14.21 7.27 -7.26
CA ILE A 54 -13.02 6.63 -7.83
C ILE A 54 -13.25 5.13 -7.87
N ASP A 55 -13.21 4.58 -9.07
CA ASP A 55 -13.40 3.15 -9.36
C ASP A 55 -12.02 2.48 -9.57
N PRO A 56 -11.56 1.61 -8.65
CA PRO A 56 -10.27 0.95 -8.72
C PRO A 56 -10.07 0.13 -10.00
N THR A 57 -11.15 -0.35 -10.62
CA THR A 57 -11.10 -1.19 -11.82
C THR A 57 -10.74 -0.42 -13.09
N LYS A 58 -10.75 0.92 -13.03
CA LYS A 58 -10.36 1.79 -14.16
C LYS A 58 -8.85 1.95 -14.31
N LEU A 59 -8.07 1.57 -13.30
CA LEU A 59 -6.62 1.54 -13.37
C LEU A 59 -6.11 0.13 -13.67
N PHE A 60 -4.85 0.04 -14.06
CA PHE A 60 -4.20 -1.26 -14.24
C PHE A 60 -4.19 -2.02 -12.90
N PRO A 61 -4.28 -3.35 -12.86
CA PRO A 61 -4.17 -4.03 -11.57
C PRO A 61 -2.79 -3.81 -10.94
N VAL A 62 -2.77 -3.49 -9.65
CA VAL A 62 -1.55 -3.19 -8.90
C VAL A 62 -1.14 -4.37 -8.03
N SER A 63 0.15 -4.66 -8.00
CA SER A 63 0.73 -5.66 -7.10
C SER A 63 1.48 -4.99 -5.96
N LEU A 64 1.00 -5.19 -4.74
CA LEU A 64 1.69 -4.82 -3.51
C LEU A 64 2.78 -5.85 -3.23
N ILE A 65 4.02 -5.39 -3.08
CA ILE A 65 5.18 -6.24 -2.85
C ILE A 65 5.78 -5.93 -1.47
N PHE A 66 5.61 -6.85 -0.53
CA PHE A 66 6.21 -6.75 0.80
C PHE A 66 7.61 -7.37 0.76
N THR A 67 8.61 -6.51 0.92
CA THR A 67 10.04 -6.86 0.82
C THR A 67 10.74 -6.56 2.13
N LYS A 68 11.97 -7.05 2.31
CA LYS A 68 12.76 -6.70 3.49
C LYS A 68 13.10 -5.20 3.47
N ASP A 69 13.70 -4.73 2.38
CA ASP A 69 14.40 -3.45 2.28
C ASP A 69 14.00 -2.60 1.05
N GLY A 70 12.99 -3.02 0.29
CA GLY A 70 12.59 -2.43 -0.98
C GLY A 70 13.08 -3.20 -2.20
N SER A 71 13.95 -4.20 -2.02
CA SER A 71 14.51 -4.97 -3.13
C SER A 71 13.67 -6.22 -3.44
N PHE A 72 13.42 -6.45 -4.72
CA PHE A 72 12.84 -7.71 -5.22
C PHE A 72 13.37 -8.01 -6.63
N SER A 73 13.20 -9.25 -7.06
CA SER A 73 13.51 -9.64 -8.44
C SER A 73 12.37 -10.44 -9.03
N VAL A 74 12.26 -10.37 -10.35
CA VAL A 74 11.22 -11.03 -11.11
C VAL A 74 11.85 -11.84 -12.23
N THR A 75 11.29 -13.01 -12.51
CA THR A 75 11.67 -13.84 -13.66
C THR A 75 10.50 -13.94 -14.62
N GLU A 76 10.77 -13.75 -15.90
CA GLU A 76 9.76 -13.97 -16.93
C GLU A 76 9.61 -15.47 -17.19
N ASN A 77 8.36 -15.95 -17.19
CA ASN A 77 8.07 -17.38 -17.32
C ASN A 77 7.77 -17.81 -18.77
N GLU A 78 7.89 -16.90 -19.75
CA GLU A 78 7.55 -17.21 -21.16
C GLU A 78 8.44 -16.46 -22.14
N ALA A 79 9.06 -17.18 -23.07
CA ALA A 79 9.96 -16.64 -24.10
C ALA A 79 9.22 -16.07 -25.33
N THR A 80 7.88 -15.99 -25.32
CA THR A 80 7.07 -15.70 -26.51
C THR A 80 6.47 -14.30 -26.54
N THR A 81 6.64 -13.50 -25.48
CA THR A 81 6.04 -12.17 -25.39
C THR A 81 7.04 -11.04 -25.55
N TYR A 82 6.68 -10.06 -26.38
CA TYR A 82 7.53 -8.91 -26.69
C TYR A 82 7.54 -7.81 -25.61
N GLY A 83 6.60 -7.84 -24.67
CA GLY A 83 6.54 -6.86 -23.59
C GLY A 83 5.41 -7.11 -22.60
N ARG A 84 5.53 -6.49 -21.41
CA ARG A 84 4.56 -6.52 -20.32
C ARG A 84 4.46 -5.13 -19.71
N CYS A 85 3.26 -4.71 -19.34
CA CYS A 85 3.02 -3.53 -18.51
C CYS A 85 2.60 -4.00 -17.12
N MET A 86 3.12 -3.36 -16.07
CA MET A 86 2.87 -3.74 -14.69
C MET A 86 2.88 -2.51 -13.78
N SER A 87 2.16 -2.61 -12.66
CA SER A 87 2.17 -1.61 -11.60
C SER A 87 2.55 -2.29 -10.29
N PHE A 88 3.55 -1.76 -9.60
CA PHE A 88 4.02 -2.23 -8.31
C PHE A 88 3.98 -1.11 -7.29
N LEU A 89 3.52 -1.44 -6.08
CA LEU A 89 3.78 -0.65 -4.88
C LEU A 89 4.65 -1.50 -3.96
N VAL A 90 5.82 -0.99 -3.58
CA VAL A 90 6.85 -1.79 -2.90
C VAL A 90 7.02 -1.25 -1.49
N TYR A 91 6.85 -2.14 -0.51
CA TYR A 91 6.95 -1.79 0.90
C TYR A 91 8.21 -2.43 1.51
N SER A 92 9.07 -1.62 2.12
CA SER A 92 10.20 -2.08 2.94
C SER A 92 9.70 -2.40 4.35
N MET A 93 9.43 -3.68 4.58
CA MET A 93 8.84 -4.15 5.83
C MET A 93 9.76 -3.95 7.02
N GLU A 94 11.08 -4.08 6.86
CA GLU A 94 12.02 -3.83 7.97
C GLU A 94 11.91 -2.39 8.47
N ARG A 95 11.88 -1.40 7.55
CA ARG A 95 11.70 0.02 7.92
C ARG A 95 10.35 0.28 8.57
N ILE A 96 9.27 -0.30 8.02
CA ILE A 96 7.91 -0.14 8.56
C ILE A 96 7.83 -0.74 9.96
N ILE A 97 8.34 -1.96 10.16
CA ILE A 97 8.32 -2.65 11.46
C ILE A 97 9.15 -1.88 12.48
N THR A 98 10.37 -1.45 12.13
CA THR A 98 11.28 -0.73 13.03
C THR A 98 10.75 0.62 13.50
N SER A 99 9.83 1.26 12.76
CA SER A 99 9.19 2.51 13.21
C SER A 99 8.46 2.37 14.55
N ASN A 100 7.97 1.15 14.87
CA ASN A 100 7.22 0.83 16.09
C ASN A 100 6.11 1.86 16.43
N ASN A 101 5.49 2.43 15.39
CA ASN A 101 4.40 3.40 15.50
C ASN A 101 3.30 2.98 14.53
N GLN A 102 2.18 2.51 15.06
CA GLN A 102 1.06 2.00 14.26
C GLN A 102 0.43 3.07 13.36
N HIS A 103 0.41 4.34 13.78
CA HIS A 103 -0.06 5.45 12.95
C HIS A 103 0.82 5.61 11.71
N MET A 104 2.14 5.67 11.92
CA MET A 104 3.12 5.80 10.84
C MET A 104 3.12 4.59 9.91
N GLN A 105 3.02 3.37 10.47
CA GLN A 105 2.95 2.13 9.70
C GLN A 105 1.75 2.12 8.77
N LEU A 106 0.56 2.44 9.29
CA LEU A 106 -0.64 2.49 8.48
C LEU A 106 -0.59 3.62 7.44
N PHE A 107 -0.07 4.79 7.83
CA PHE A 107 0.09 5.92 6.93
C PHE A 107 0.96 5.56 5.72
N ALA A 108 2.12 4.92 5.95
CA ALA A 108 3.02 4.48 4.88
C ALA A 108 2.36 3.49 3.91
N PHE A 109 1.52 2.57 4.41
CA PHE A 109 0.78 1.66 3.54
C PHE A 109 -0.25 2.39 2.67
N ILE A 110 -1.01 3.31 3.26
CA ILE A 110 -2.11 4.00 2.59
C ILE A 110 -1.63 5.08 1.63
N GLU A 111 -0.53 5.76 1.93
CA GLU A 111 0.03 6.85 1.11
C GLU A 111 0.30 6.41 -0.33
N GLU A 112 1.00 5.28 -0.51
CA GLU A 112 1.29 4.71 -1.83
C GLU A 112 0.01 4.35 -2.60
N LEU A 113 -1.01 3.84 -1.91
CA LEU A 113 -2.30 3.56 -2.52
C LEU A 113 -3.07 4.83 -2.87
N VAL A 114 -2.92 5.90 -2.09
CA VAL A 114 -3.50 7.21 -2.40
C VAL A 114 -2.82 7.79 -3.65
N HIS A 115 -1.49 7.78 -3.74
CA HIS A 115 -0.78 8.14 -4.97
C HIS A 115 -1.33 7.35 -6.16
N TYR A 116 -1.45 6.03 -6.00
CA TYR A 116 -1.90 5.15 -7.05
C TYR A 116 -3.34 5.42 -7.51
N TYR A 117 -4.31 5.45 -6.60
CA TYR A 117 -5.72 5.57 -7.00
C TYR A 117 -6.17 6.99 -7.32
N PHE A 118 -5.59 8.00 -6.67
CA PHE A 118 -5.94 9.40 -6.94
C PHE A 118 -5.14 9.99 -8.10
N GLN A 119 -4.01 9.37 -8.50
CA GLN A 119 -3.11 9.87 -9.53
C GLN A 119 -2.72 11.35 -9.27
N GLU A 120 -2.64 11.73 -7.99
CA GLU A 120 -2.35 13.10 -7.56
C GLU A 120 -0.83 13.29 -7.44
N THR A 121 -0.33 14.33 -8.08
CA THR A 121 1.11 14.67 -8.10
C THR A 121 1.48 15.68 -7.02
N ASN A 122 0.51 16.29 -6.35
CA ASN A 122 0.74 17.19 -5.23
C ASN A 122 0.85 16.40 -3.93
N GLU A 123 2.07 16.25 -3.44
CA GLU A 123 2.40 15.58 -2.17
C GLU A 123 1.60 16.09 -0.97
N THR A 124 1.29 17.38 -0.91
CA THR A 124 0.50 17.92 0.21
C THR A 124 -0.93 17.39 0.17
N LYS A 125 -1.53 17.32 -1.02
CA LYS A 125 -2.89 16.77 -1.17
C LYS A 125 -2.92 15.27 -0.91
N VAL A 126 -1.90 14.53 -1.37
CA VAL A 126 -1.78 13.10 -1.09
C VAL A 126 -1.77 12.88 0.42
N LYS A 127 -0.92 13.58 1.16
CA LYS A 127 -0.86 13.47 2.63
C LYS A 127 -2.16 13.85 3.32
N LEU A 128 -2.84 14.91 2.88
CA LEU A 128 -4.14 15.29 3.46
C LEU A 128 -5.21 14.21 3.21
N THR A 129 -5.20 13.58 2.03
CA THR A 129 -6.08 12.46 1.71
C THR A 129 -5.71 11.23 2.55
N THR A 130 -4.43 10.87 2.62
CA THR A 130 -3.92 9.77 3.46
C THR A 130 -4.30 9.98 4.92
N PHE A 131 -4.07 11.17 5.46
CA PHE A 131 -4.48 11.55 6.81
C PHE A 131 -5.98 11.37 7.02
N SER A 132 -6.81 11.84 6.08
CA SER A 132 -8.27 11.69 6.15
C SER A 132 -8.72 10.22 6.15
N VAL A 133 -7.99 9.34 5.46
CA VAL A 133 -8.26 7.89 5.45
C VAL A 133 -7.84 7.25 6.78
N VAL A 134 -6.64 7.58 7.27
CA VAL A 134 -6.07 7.02 8.51
C VAL A 134 -6.81 7.50 9.75
N GLN A 135 -7.23 8.78 9.80
CA GLN A 135 -7.95 9.38 10.92
C GLN A 135 -9.33 8.73 11.16
N LYS A 136 -9.94 8.10 10.15
CA LYS A 136 -11.16 7.29 10.35
C LYS A 136 -10.93 6.06 11.24
N ILE A 137 -9.68 5.62 11.40
CA ILE A 137 -9.27 4.47 12.21
C ILE A 137 -8.66 4.93 13.54
N PHE A 138 -7.87 6.00 13.49
CA PHE A 138 -7.25 6.65 14.66
C PHE A 138 -7.76 8.09 14.78
N PRO A 139 -8.95 8.34 15.38
CA PRO A 139 -9.51 9.69 15.47
C PRO A 139 -8.64 10.70 16.22
N GLU A 140 -7.75 10.21 17.09
CA GLU A 140 -6.82 10.97 17.91
C GLU A 140 -5.58 11.47 17.14
N ILE A 141 -5.27 10.91 15.97
CA ILE A 141 -4.09 11.31 15.21
C ILE A 141 -4.22 12.78 14.77
N THR A 142 -3.17 13.57 14.99
CA THR A 142 -3.12 14.97 14.54
C THR A 142 -2.21 15.14 13.34
N PHE A 143 -2.46 16.19 12.56
CA PHE A 143 -1.59 16.51 11.43
C PHE A 143 -0.20 16.95 11.90
N GLU A 144 -0.07 17.56 13.10
CA GLU A 144 1.25 17.85 13.67
C GLU A 144 2.05 16.56 13.90
N GLU A 145 1.41 15.51 14.42
CA GLU A 145 2.06 14.21 14.61
C GLU A 145 2.60 13.66 13.28
N VAL A 146 1.77 13.65 12.22
CA VAL A 146 2.19 13.21 10.88
C VAL A 146 3.41 13.99 10.39
N THR A 147 3.39 15.32 10.53
CA THR A 147 4.52 16.17 10.09
C THR A 147 5.78 15.97 10.91
N SER A 148 5.67 15.49 12.14
CA SER A 148 6.80 15.25 13.06
C SER A 148 7.64 14.02 12.72
N TRP A 149 7.11 13.08 11.93
CA TRP A 149 7.80 11.83 11.61
C TRP A 149 9.07 12.01 10.78
N GLY A 150 9.34 13.21 10.25
CA GLY A 150 10.61 13.54 9.59
C GLY A 150 10.91 12.66 8.36
N VAL A 151 9.90 11.98 7.83
CA VAL A 151 10.00 11.19 6.60
C VAL A 151 10.30 12.19 5.50
N ASN A 152 11.47 12.09 4.86
CA ASN A 152 11.76 12.92 3.70
C ASN A 152 10.69 12.63 2.65
N TRP A 153 9.84 13.62 2.44
CA TRP A 153 8.65 13.55 1.62
C TRP A 153 8.99 13.80 0.15
N SER A 154 9.90 12.98 -0.39
CA SER A 154 10.49 13.11 -1.72
C SER A 154 9.90 12.14 -2.72
#